data_AF-A0A524J7Z3-F1
#
_entry.id   AF-A0A524J7Z3-F1
#
_cell.length_a   1.000
_cell.length_b   1.000
_cell.length_c   1.000
_cell.angle_alpha   90.00
_cell.angle_beta   90.00
_cell.angle_gamma   90.00
#
_symmetry.space_group_name_H-M   'P 1'
#
loop_
_entity.id
_entity.type
_entity.pdbx_description
1 polymer ?
#
loop_
_entity_poly.entity_id
_entity_poly.type
_entity_poly.pdbx_seq_one_letter_code
_entity_poly.pdbx_strand_id
1 'polypeptide(L)' 'LAALRALATEGIQKGHMTLHARQVAIAAGAEGTQIPEVAQAMVNLDAIGVETAQTLLQKPHKPGDAHSV' A
#
# COMPACT_ATOMS: atom_id res chain seq x y z
N LEU A 1 -27.22 21.06 -1.59
CA LEU A 1 -26.75 19.70 -1.24
C LEU A 1 -25.41 19.33 -1.92
N ALA A 2 -24.50 20.28 -2.16
CA ALA A 2 -23.24 20.00 -2.89
C ALA A 2 -22.02 19.80 -1.98
N ALA A 3 -21.91 20.55 -0.88
CA ALA A 3 -20.74 20.53 0.02
C ALA A 3 -20.53 19.17 0.73
N LEU A 4 -21.60 18.43 1.02
CA LEU A 4 -21.53 17.11 1.67
C LEU A 4 -21.05 16.01 0.72
N ARG A 5 -21.32 16.13 -0.59
CA ARG A 5 -20.83 15.16 -1.58
C ARG A 5 -19.33 15.34 -1.82
N ALA A 6 -18.83 16.58 -1.87
CA ALA A 6 -17.41 16.86 -2.06
C ALA A 6 -16.56 16.27 -0.92
N LEU A 7 -16.97 16.46 0.34
CA LEU A 7 -16.28 15.89 1.49
C LEU A 7 -16.27 14.35 1.48
N ALA A 8 -17.40 13.74 1.06
CA ALA A 8 -17.50 12.29 0.93
C ALA A 8 -16.64 11.77 -0.23
N THR A 9 -16.64 12.42 -1.38
CA THR A 9 -15.83 11.99 -2.54
C THR A 9 -14.35 12.20 -2.32
N GLU A 10 -13.91 13.32 -1.74
CA GLU A 10 -12.49 13.58 -1.46
C GLU A 10 -11.93 12.64 -0.38
N GLY A 11 -12.71 12.33 0.66
CA GLY A 11 -12.35 11.33 1.67
C GLY A 11 -12.27 9.91 1.09
N ILE A 12 -13.21 9.55 0.21
CA ILE A 12 -13.24 8.26 -0.48
C ILE A 12 -12.09 8.16 -1.50
N GLN A 13 -11.79 9.21 -2.26
CA GLN A 13 -10.69 9.23 -3.23
C GLN A 13 -9.33 9.03 -2.57
N LYS A 14 -9.08 9.68 -1.43
CA LYS A 14 -7.83 9.48 -0.66
C LYS A 14 -7.72 8.04 -0.12
N GLY A 15 -8.84 7.45 0.32
CA GLY A 15 -8.89 6.05 0.72
C GLY A 15 -8.66 5.06 -0.42
N HIS A 16 -9.10 5.37 -1.64
CA HIS A 16 -8.97 4.48 -2.80
C HIS A 16 -7.53 4.30 -3.25
N MET A 17 -6.69 5.34 -3.24
CA MET A 17 -5.29 5.20 -3.65
C MET A 17 -4.50 4.36 -2.65
N THR A 18 -4.72 4.57 -1.35
CA THR A 18 -4.11 3.73 -0.31
C THR A 18 -4.64 2.30 -0.37
N LEU A 19 -5.93 2.09 -0.62
CA LEU A 19 -6.50 0.75 -0.78
C LEU A 19 -5.92 0.04 -2.01
N HIS A 20 -5.88 0.71 -3.16
CA HIS A 20 -5.34 0.15 -4.39
C HIS A 20 -3.86 -0.22 -4.25
N ALA A 21 -3.04 0.67 -3.67
CA ALA A 21 -1.65 0.39 -3.36
C ALA A 21 -1.50 -0.78 -2.38
N ARG A 22 -2.37 -0.90 -1.37
CA ARG A 22 -2.38 -2.06 -0.45
C ARG A 22 -2.76 -3.36 -1.17
N GLN A 23 -3.73 -3.35 -2.07
CA GLN A 23 -4.09 -4.53 -2.87
C GLN A 23 -2.91 -4.99 -3.74
N VAL A 24 -2.19 -4.05 -4.35
CA VAL A 24 -0.99 -4.34 -5.14
C VAL A 24 0.15 -4.87 -4.25
N ALA A 25 0.33 -4.32 -3.05
CA ALA A 25 1.29 -4.82 -2.08
C ALA A 25 0.97 -6.27 -1.66
N ILE A 26 -0.30 -6.59 -1.38
CA ILE A 26 -0.76 -7.95 -1.06
C ILE A 26 -0.50 -8.90 -2.24
N ALA A 27 -0.83 -8.48 -3.47
CA ALA A 27 -0.58 -9.28 -4.67
C ALA A 27 0.91 -9.54 -4.92
N ALA A 28 1.79 -8.65 -4.44
CA ALA A 28 3.24 -8.83 -4.48
C ALA A 28 3.79 -9.71 -3.34
N GLY A 29 2.96 -10.11 -2.37
CA GLY A 29 3.36 -10.93 -1.23
C GLY A 29 3.72 -10.14 0.03
N ALA A 30 3.29 -8.88 0.14
CA ALA A 30 3.45 -8.12 1.38
C ALA A 30 2.52 -8.66 2.47
N GLU A 31 3.05 -8.90 3.67
CA GLU A 31 2.27 -9.44 4.79
C GLU A 31 2.28 -8.50 6.01
N GLY A 32 1.17 -8.50 6.75
CA GLY A 32 1.03 -7.78 8.02
C GLY A 32 1.38 -6.29 7.93
N THR A 33 2.51 -5.91 8.53
CA THR A 33 3.02 -4.53 8.61
C THR A 33 3.69 -4.07 7.32
N GLN A 34 4.10 -4.98 6.42
CA GLN A 34 4.73 -4.63 5.15
C GLN A 34 3.74 -4.02 4.16
N ILE A 35 2.45 -4.37 4.26
CA ILE A 35 1.39 -3.88 3.38
C ILE A 35 1.29 -2.34 3.40
N PRO A 36 1.11 -1.67 4.55
CA PRO A 36 1.09 -0.20 4.59
C PRO A 36 2.44 0.43 4.23
N GLU A 37 3.57 -0.21 4.54
CA GLU A 37 4.90 0.31 4.21
C GLU A 37 5.15 0.34 2.69
N VAL A 38 4.90 -0.78 2.02
CA VAL A 38 5.05 -0.91 0.57
C VAL A 38 4.02 -0.07 -0.16
N ALA A 39 2.77 -0.03 0.31
CA ALA A 39 1.74 0.84 -0.25
C ALA A 39 2.14 2.33 -0.17
N GLN A 40 2.65 2.78 0.97
CA GLN A 40 3.10 4.16 1.13
C GLN A 40 4.31 4.46 0.25
N ALA A 41 5.27 3.54 0.16
CA ALA A 41 6.43 3.69 -0.70
C ALA A 41 6.06 3.76 -2.20
N MET A 42 5.10 2.96 -2.66
CA MET A 42 4.59 3.03 -4.03
C MET A 42 3.90 4.35 -4.33
N VAL A 43 3.08 4.86 -3.41
CA VAL A 43 2.42 6.17 -3.56
C VAL A 43 3.44 7.29 -3.57
N ASN A 44 4.48 7.23 -2.73
CA ASN A 44 5.55 8.22 -2.70
C ASN A 44 6.39 8.21 -3.99
N LEU A 45 6.50 7.06 -4.66
CA LEU A 45 7.19 6.90 -5.94
C LEU A 45 6.28 7.19 -7.16
N ASP A 46 4.99 7.48 -6.94
CA ASP A 46 3.94 7.57 -7.96
C ASP A 46 3.91 6.34 -8.90
N ALA A 47 4.38 5.19 -8.39
CA ALA A 47 4.59 3.96 -9.14
C ALA A 47 3.87 2.80 -8.44
N ILE A 48 2.57 2.68 -8.71
CA ILE A 48 1.72 1.62 -8.15
C ILE A 48 1.73 0.45 -9.13
N GLY A 49 2.55 -0.55 -8.84
CA GLY A 49 2.69 -1.74 -9.67
C GLY A 49 3.22 -2.93 -8.89
N VAL A 50 2.87 -4.14 -9.33
CA VAL A 50 3.32 -5.38 -8.68
C VAL A 50 4.85 -5.49 -8.74
N GLU A 51 5.48 -5.09 -9.84
CA GLU A 51 6.95 -5.07 -9.97
C GLU A 51 7.61 -4.10 -8.99
N THR A 52 7.05 -2.90 -8.82
CA THR A 52 7.53 -1.91 -7.85
C THR A 52 7.33 -2.43 -6.42
N ALA A 53 6.17 -3.00 -6.11
CA ALA A 53 5.90 -3.62 -4.81
C ALA A 53 6.88 -4.76 -4.51
N GLN A 54 7.14 -5.65 -5.47
CA GLN A 54 8.12 -6.73 -5.33
C GLN A 54 9.53 -6.18 -5.11
N THR A 55 9.92 -5.12 -5.83
CA THR A 55 11.22 -4.46 -5.65
C THR A 55 11.34 -3.84 -4.26
N LEU A 56 10.26 -3.22 -3.77
CA LEU A 56 10.20 -2.64 -2.42
C LEU A 56 10.23 -3.72 -1.32
N LEU A 57 9.61 -4.87 -1.56
CA LEU A 57 9.67 -6.04 -0.68
C LEU A 57 11.05 -6.72 -0.69
N GLN A 58 11.70 -6.80 -1.85
CA GLN A 58 13.04 -7.37 -1.99
C GLN A 58 14.13 -6.53 -1.34
N LYS A 59 13.89 -5.25 -1.08
CA LYS A 59 14.79 -4.37 -0.34
C LYS A 59 14.52 -4.58 1.15
N PRO A 60 15.20 -5.52 1.82
CA PRO A 60 14.78 -5.97 3.13
C PRO A 60 15.19 -4.91 4.15
N HIS A 61 14.23 -4.18 4.68
CA HIS A 61 14.36 -3.69 6.05
C HIS A 61 14.00 -4.85 6.96
N LYS A 62 14.99 -5.65 7.36
CA LYS A 62 14.81 -6.64 8.44
C LYS A 62 14.35 -5.88 9.69
N PRO A 63 13.29 -6.34 10.37
CA PRO A 63 13.53 -6.94 11.68
C PRO A 63 12.60 -8.12 12.00
N GLY A 64 13.19 -9.30 12.26
CA GLY A 64 12.51 -10.52 12.73
C GLY A 64 12.13 -11.46 11.58
N ASP A 65 12.71 -12.64 11.36
CA ASP A 65 13.14 -13.68 12.29
C ASP A 65 12.06 -14.01 13.34
N ALA A 66 10.89 -14.52 12.93
CA ALA A 66 10.03 -15.32 13.82
C ALA A 66 9.02 -16.22 13.08
N HIS A 67 9.35 -17.51 13.04
CA HIS A 67 8.44 -18.67 13.12
C HIS A 67 7.41 -18.92 12.02
N SER A 68 7.69 -19.94 11.21
CA SER A 68 6.86 -21.15 11.25
C SER A 68 7.76 -22.37 11.10
N VAL A 69 7.80 -23.11 12.21
CA VAL A 69 8.29 -24.48 12.43
C VAL A 69 7.70 -25.48 11.47
#